data_AF-A0A3N6ESP4-F1
#
_entry.id   AF-A0A3N6ESP4-F1
#
_cell.length_a   1.000
_cell.length_b   1.000
_cell.length_c   1.000
_cell.angle_alpha   90.00
_cell.angle_beta   90.00
_cell.angle_gamma   90.00
#
_symmetry.space_group_name_H-M   'P 1'
#
loop_
_entity.id
_entity.type
_entity.pdbx_description
1 polymer ?
#
loop_
_entity_poly.entity_id
_entity_poly.type
_entity_poly.pdbx_seq_one_letter_code
_entity_poly.pdbx_strand_id
1 'polypeptide(L)'
;MDPHKPHLDRRFTEGCTSVTQLHRELVAQGAPVTYGMVRAYIATLRGVPPDAPPPPPSVRKVTGWLTRHPISLSEEDRAGLKDVLARCPELDTAAGHIRDFGEILTDRLGTTLPTWIDAVDTSQLPGLTGFALHLHRDFDAVTAGLTLEWSSGATEGAVNRIKKIKRQLYGRAGFDLLRKMILLQ
;
A
#
# COMPACT_ATOMS: atom_id res chain seq x y z
N MET A 1 -33.90 0.96 10.48
CA MET A 1 -33.12 0.89 11.74
C MET A 1 -33.71 1.80 12.80
N ASP A 2 -34.24 2.97 12.43
CA ASP A 2 -34.76 3.98 13.36
C ASP A 2 -35.79 3.50 14.39
N PRO A 3 -36.72 2.56 14.09
CA PRO A 3 -37.67 2.07 15.08
C PRO A 3 -37.03 1.26 16.23
N HIS A 4 -35.83 0.72 16.03
CA HIS A 4 -35.15 -0.17 16.98
C HIS A 4 -34.01 0.51 17.73
N LYS A 5 -33.70 1.78 17.41
CA LYS A 5 -32.69 2.58 18.12
C LYS A 5 -32.98 2.73 19.61
N PRO A 6 -34.21 3.05 20.06
CA PRO A 6 -34.50 3.18 21.49
C PRO A 6 -34.31 1.87 22.27
N HIS A 7 -34.55 0.72 21.62
CA HIS A 7 -34.29 -0.59 22.21
C HIS A 7 -32.78 -0.83 22.43
N LEU A 8 -31.97 -0.51 21.41
CA LEU A 8 -30.52 -0.63 21.48
C LEU A 8 -29.91 0.33 22.51
N ASP A 9 -30.39 1.58 22.58
CA ASP A 9 -29.93 2.58 23.57
C ASP A 9 -30.19 2.13 25.01
N ARG A 10 -31.40 1.59 25.25
CA ARG A 10 -31.79 1.05 26.55
C ARG A 10 -30.91 -0.14 26.95
N ARG A 11 -30.75 -1.12 26.05
CA ARG A 11 -29.92 -2.31 26.33
C ARG A 11 -28.44 -1.95 26.52
N PHE A 12 -27.96 -0.93 25.81
CA PHE A 12 -26.60 -0.41 25.99
C PHE A 12 -26.42 0.24 27.37
N THR A 13 -27.41 1.02 27.83
CA THR A 13 -27.43 1.61 29.18
C THR A 13 -27.53 0.55 30.29
N GLU A 14 -28.23 -0.55 30.02
CA GLU A 14 -28.28 -1.74 30.90
C GLU A 14 -26.97 -2.55 30.91
N GLY A 15 -25.93 -2.13 30.19
CA GLY A 15 -24.62 -2.79 30.15
C GLY A 15 -24.48 -3.90 29.11
N CYS A 16 -25.49 -4.14 28.29
CA CYS A 16 -25.41 -5.13 27.21
C CYS A 16 -24.67 -4.54 26.00
N THR A 17 -23.37 -4.83 25.88
CA THR A 17 -22.54 -4.36 24.76
C THR A 17 -22.35 -5.40 23.66
N SER A 18 -22.89 -6.61 23.82
CA SER A 18 -22.72 -7.72 22.87
C SER A 18 -23.59 -7.55 21.61
N VAL A 19 -22.94 -7.20 20.50
CA VAL A 19 -23.61 -6.99 19.19
C VAL A 19 -24.36 -8.24 18.73
N THR A 20 -23.81 -9.43 18.95
CA THR A 20 -24.43 -10.71 18.59
C THR A 20 -25.72 -10.96 19.38
N GLN A 21 -25.73 -10.59 20.66
CA GLN A 21 -26.91 -10.73 21.52
C GLN A 21 -28.01 -9.76 21.10
N LEU A 22 -27.65 -8.49 20.89
CA LEU A 22 -28.60 -7.45 20.46
C LEU A 22 -29.18 -7.72 19.07
N HIS A 23 -28.39 -8.26 18.15
CA HIS A 23 -28.88 -8.69 16.84
C HIS A 23 -29.89 -9.84 16.96
N ARG A 24 -29.62 -10.83 17.81
CA ARG A 24 -30.53 -11.94 18.07
C ARG A 24 -31.85 -11.47 18.70
N GLU A 25 -31.79 -10.54 19.66
CA GLU A 25 -32.96 -9.95 20.31
C GLU A 25 -33.85 -9.21 19.31
N LEU A 26 -33.26 -8.46 18.38
CA LEU A 26 -34.02 -7.75 17.34
C LEU A 26 -34.60 -8.70 16.27
N VAL A 27 -33.86 -9.73 15.87
CA VAL A 27 -34.37 -10.75 14.94
C VAL A 27 -35.54 -11.51 15.57
N ALA A 28 -35.48 -11.84 16.86
CA ALA A 28 -36.57 -12.48 17.59
C ALA A 28 -37.82 -11.60 17.70
N GLN A 29 -37.67 -10.27 17.64
CA GLN A 29 -38.77 -9.30 17.61
C GLN A 29 -39.33 -9.06 16.19
N GLY A 30 -38.86 -9.82 15.18
CA GLY A 30 -39.29 -9.67 13.79
C GLY A 30 -38.70 -8.44 13.09
N ALA A 31 -37.66 -7.83 13.65
CA ALA A 31 -37.04 -6.65 13.07
C ALA A 31 -36.23 -7.01 11.80
N PRO A 32 -36.41 -6.28 10.67
CA PRO A 32 -35.61 -6.47 9.46
C PRO A 32 -34.24 -5.80 9.61
N VAL A 33 -33.41 -6.29 10.53
CA VAL A 33 -32.06 -5.74 10.81
C VAL A 33 -30.96 -6.76 10.53
N THR A 34 -29.89 -6.30 9.90
CA THR A 34 -28.68 -7.11 9.69
C THR A 34 -27.69 -6.93 10.84
N TYR A 35 -26.81 -7.90 11.03
CA TYR A 35 -25.74 -7.81 12.03
C TYR A 35 -24.87 -6.56 11.84
N GLY A 36 -24.54 -6.20 10.59
CA GLY A 36 -23.74 -5.02 10.27
C GLY A 36 -24.39 -3.70 10.69
N MET A 37 -25.72 -3.61 10.56
CA MET A 37 -26.50 -2.44 10.99
C MET A 37 -26.45 -2.25 12.51
N VAL A 38 -26.67 -3.32 13.28
CA VAL A 38 -26.57 -3.29 14.75
C VAL A 38 -25.14 -2.97 15.18
N ARG A 39 -24.13 -3.55 14.53
CA ARG A 39 -22.72 -3.28 14.82
C ARG A 39 -22.36 -1.80 14.61
N ALA A 40 -22.81 -1.21 13.51
CA ALA A 40 -22.54 0.19 13.19
C ALA A 40 -23.18 1.13 14.21
N TYR A 41 -24.41 0.84 14.66
CA TYR A 41 -25.11 1.65 15.66
C TYR A 41 -24.50 1.55 17.06
N ILE A 42 -24.15 0.34 17.50
CA ILE A 42 -23.47 0.17 18.79
C ILE A 42 -22.09 0.82 18.79
N ALA A 43 -21.40 0.85 17.64
CA ALA A 43 -20.14 1.59 17.51
C ALA A 43 -20.32 3.11 17.74
N THR A 44 -21.45 3.69 17.32
CA THR A 44 -21.74 5.11 17.61
C THR A 44 -22.05 5.36 19.09
N LEU A 45 -22.70 4.40 19.78
CA LEU A 45 -23.01 4.53 21.21
C LEU A 45 -21.81 4.34 22.12
N ARG A 46 -20.84 3.52 21.70
CA ARG A 46 -19.62 3.29 22.49
C ARG A 46 -18.79 4.56 22.66
N GLY A 47 -18.97 5.55 21.79
CA GLY A 47 -18.08 6.70 21.70
C GLY A 47 -16.67 6.26 21.34
N VAL A 48 -15.97 7.03 20.52
CA VAL A 48 -14.51 6.98 20.61
C VAL A 48 -14.21 7.70 21.94
N PRO A 49 -13.47 7.10 22.90
CA PRO A 49 -13.01 7.86 24.06
C PRO A 49 -12.36 9.13 23.52
N PRO A 50 -12.74 10.34 24.00
CA PRO A 50 -12.23 11.60 23.44
C PRO A 50 -10.70 11.70 23.48
N ASP A 51 -10.06 10.89 24.34
CA ASP A 51 -8.62 10.82 24.56
C ASP A 51 -7.96 9.56 23.96
N ALA A 52 -8.69 8.74 23.20
CA ALA A 52 -8.08 7.60 22.53
C ALA A 52 -7.15 8.13 21.42
N PRO A 53 -5.86 7.76 21.42
CA PRO A 53 -4.95 8.18 20.37
C PRO A 53 -5.48 7.68 19.01
N PRO A 54 -5.31 8.48 17.94
CA PRO A 54 -5.72 8.05 16.61
C PRO A 54 -5.04 6.72 16.26
N PRO A 55 -5.72 5.84 15.51
CA PRO A 55 -5.13 4.58 15.11
C PRO A 55 -3.83 4.83 14.34
N PRO A 56 -2.79 4.00 14.54
CA PRO A 56 -1.54 4.15 13.81
C PRO A 56 -1.79 4.06 12.31
N PRO A 57 -0.99 4.75 11.48
CA PRO A 57 -1.10 4.65 10.03
C PRO A 57 -0.85 3.21 9.58
N SER A 58 -1.56 2.78 8.54
CA SER A 58 -1.35 1.44 7.97
C SER A 58 0.01 1.33 7.30
N VAL A 59 0.55 0.11 7.21
CA VAL A 59 1.81 -0.17 6.50
C VAL A 59 1.78 0.41 5.08
N ARG A 60 0.68 0.21 4.35
CA ARG A 60 0.49 0.76 2.99
C ARG A 60 0.57 2.29 2.97
N LYS A 61 0.03 2.97 3.99
CA LYS A 61 0.09 4.43 4.09
C LYS A 61 1.54 4.89 4.30
N VAL A 62 2.24 4.26 5.25
CA VAL A 62 3.65 4.58 5.55
C VAL A 62 4.56 4.29 4.35
N THR A 63 4.45 3.12 3.72
CA THR A 63 5.20 2.80 2.49
C THR A 63 4.90 3.80 1.38
N GLY A 64 3.64 4.17 1.20
CA GLY A 64 3.23 5.17 0.21
C GLY A 64 3.80 6.57 0.48
N TRP A 65 4.02 6.94 1.75
CA TRP A 65 4.72 8.17 2.11
C TRP A 65 6.21 8.07 1.81
N LEU A 66 6.85 6.96 2.16
CA LEU A 66 8.29 6.73 1.99
C LEU A 66 8.71 6.73 0.51
N THR A 67 7.91 6.15 -0.38
CA THR A 67 8.25 6.02 -1.80
C THR A 67 7.76 7.19 -2.67
N ARG A 68 7.17 8.22 -2.07
CA ARG A 68 6.63 9.38 -2.78
C ARG A 68 7.63 10.54 -2.70
N HIS A 69 7.73 11.32 -3.77
CA HIS A 69 8.58 12.52 -3.78
C HIS A 69 8.18 13.48 -2.64
N PRO A 70 9.10 13.95 -1.78
CA PRO A 70 8.78 14.69 -0.55
C PRO A 70 7.89 15.92 -0.76
N ILE A 71 8.09 16.63 -1.89
CA ILE A 71 7.31 17.84 -2.24
C ILE A 71 5.83 17.53 -2.50
N SER A 72 5.49 16.29 -2.85
CA SER A 72 4.12 15.87 -3.15
C SER A 72 3.37 15.31 -1.93
N LEU A 73 3.98 15.33 -0.75
CA LEU A 73 3.33 14.99 0.51
C LEU A 73 2.59 16.22 1.05
N SER A 74 1.33 16.00 1.45
CA SER A 74 0.56 17.00 2.20
C SER A 74 1.25 17.30 3.54
N GLU A 75 0.94 18.44 4.15
CA GLU A 75 1.49 18.79 5.48
C GLU A 75 1.08 17.76 6.54
N GLU A 76 -0.14 17.23 6.47
CA GLU A 76 -0.61 16.16 7.37
C GLU A 76 0.19 14.86 7.17
N ASP A 77 0.42 14.45 5.91
CA ASP A 77 1.22 13.25 5.61
C ASP A 77 2.68 13.44 6.05
N ARG A 78 3.26 14.64 5.90
CA ARG A 78 4.62 14.95 6.34
C ARG A 78 4.75 14.89 7.86
N ALA A 79 3.78 15.45 8.59
CA ALA A 79 3.73 15.36 10.04
C ALA A 79 3.58 13.90 10.50
N GLY A 80 2.67 13.15 9.89
CA GLY A 80 2.46 11.73 10.20
C GLY A 80 3.68 10.86 9.92
N LEU A 81 4.38 11.10 8.80
CA LEU A 81 5.63 10.41 8.49
C LEU A 81 6.70 10.76 9.53
N LYS A 82 6.89 12.04 9.85
CA LYS A 82 7.87 12.49 10.86
C LYS A 82 7.64 11.81 12.21
N ASP A 83 6.38 11.74 12.66
CA ASP A 83 6.04 11.09 13.93
C ASP A 83 6.35 9.59 13.93
N VAL A 84 6.18 8.92 12.79
CA VAL A 84 6.50 7.49 12.64
C VAL A 84 8.01 7.28 12.64
N LEU A 85 8.77 8.09 11.90
CA LEU A 85 10.23 7.97 11.85
C LEU A 85 10.88 8.26 13.21
N ALA A 86 10.36 9.25 13.95
CA ALA A 86 10.84 9.57 15.29
C ALA A 86 10.69 8.42 16.31
N ARG A 87 9.80 7.45 16.04
CA ARG A 87 9.53 6.30 16.93
C ARG A 87 10.33 5.04 16.55
N CYS A 88 10.91 4.99 15.35
CA CYS A 88 11.64 3.82 14.85
C CYS A 88 12.88 4.27 14.06
N PRO A 89 14.05 4.32 14.72
CA PRO A 89 15.32 4.71 14.09
C PRO A 89 15.70 3.86 12.87
N GLU A 90 15.35 2.58 12.89
CA GLU A 90 15.58 1.66 11.78
C GLU A 90 14.77 2.07 10.54
N LEU A 91 13.53 2.54 10.75
CA LEU A 91 12.67 3.03 9.68
C LEU A 91 13.13 4.40 9.17
N ASP A 92 13.65 5.26 10.05
CA ASP A 92 14.26 6.53 9.65
C ASP A 92 15.50 6.31 8.77
N THR A 93 16.34 5.36 9.15
CA THR A 93 17.49 4.92 8.34
C THR A 93 17.04 4.36 6.98
N ALA A 94 16.01 3.51 6.98
CA ALA A 94 15.41 3.00 5.73
C ALA A 94 14.86 4.13 4.85
N ALA A 95 14.22 5.12 5.46
CA ALA A 95 13.66 6.28 4.75
C ALA A 95 14.75 7.11 4.05
N GLY A 96 15.91 7.26 4.69
CA GLY A 96 17.11 7.84 4.09
C GLY A 96 17.54 7.08 2.83
N HIS A 97 17.80 5.79 2.96
CA HIS A 97 18.22 4.96 1.83
C HIS A 97 17.20 4.91 0.68
N ILE A 98 15.90 4.89 0.97
CA ILE A 98 14.84 4.95 -0.05
C ILE A 98 14.88 6.29 -0.80
N ARG A 99 15.12 7.39 -0.09
CA ARG A 99 15.24 8.72 -0.71
C ARG A 99 16.47 8.80 -1.61
N ASP A 100 17.63 8.38 -1.11
CA ASP A 100 18.88 8.37 -1.87
C ASP A 100 18.73 7.53 -3.15
N PHE A 101 18.10 6.35 -3.06
CA PHE A 101 17.84 5.52 -4.23
C PHE A 101 16.86 6.19 -5.21
N GLY A 102 15.85 6.90 -4.68
CA GLY A 102 14.92 7.69 -5.49
C GLY A 102 15.61 8.81 -6.27
N GLU A 103 16.61 9.47 -5.68
CA GLU A 103 17.46 10.46 -6.35
C GLU A 103 18.30 9.80 -7.45
N ILE A 104 18.93 8.66 -7.16
CA ILE A 104 19.68 7.89 -8.18
C ILE A 104 18.80 7.54 -9.38
N LEU A 105 17.57 7.09 -9.14
CA LEU A 105 16.59 6.76 -10.18
C LEU A 105 16.16 7.99 -10.99
N THR A 106 15.91 9.11 -10.31
CA THR A 106 15.34 10.33 -10.93
C THR A 106 16.38 11.08 -11.73
N ASP A 107 17.58 11.22 -11.17
CA ASP A 107 18.68 12.02 -11.73
C ASP A 107 19.68 11.18 -12.53
N ARG A 108 19.40 9.87 -12.69
CA ARG A 108 20.21 8.91 -13.45
C ARG A 108 21.67 8.87 -12.99
N LEU A 109 21.86 8.75 -11.68
CA LEU A 109 23.16 8.74 -11.03
C LEU A 109 23.71 7.31 -10.84
N GLY A 110 23.57 6.43 -11.83
CA GLY A 110 23.98 5.01 -11.70
C GLY A 110 25.44 4.77 -11.27
N THR A 111 26.33 5.76 -11.44
CA THR A 111 27.71 5.71 -10.93
C THR A 111 27.83 5.79 -9.41
N THR A 112 26.83 6.30 -8.70
CA THR A 112 26.79 6.36 -7.22
C THR A 112 26.18 5.10 -6.59
N LEU A 113 25.67 4.17 -7.41
CA LEU A 113 25.05 2.93 -6.96
C LEU A 113 25.96 2.09 -6.03
N PRO A 114 27.27 1.90 -6.27
CA PRO A 114 28.15 1.18 -5.35
C PRO A 114 28.13 1.77 -3.94
N THR A 115 28.31 3.09 -3.84
CA THR A 115 28.33 3.81 -2.57
C THR A 115 27.00 3.65 -1.82
N TRP A 116 25.88 3.66 -2.56
CA TRP A 116 24.56 3.42 -1.99
C TRP A 116 24.40 1.98 -1.48
N ILE A 117 24.88 0.98 -2.24
CA ILE A 117 24.84 -0.43 -1.80
C ILE A 117 25.66 -0.62 -0.51
N ASP A 118 26.88 -0.06 -0.44
CA ASP A 118 27.74 -0.16 0.73
C ASP A 118 27.10 0.50 1.97
N ALA A 119 26.44 1.64 1.79
CA ALA A 119 25.73 2.33 2.86
C ALA A 119 24.53 1.50 3.38
N VAL A 120 23.78 0.87 2.48
CA VAL A 120 22.64 0.00 2.82
C VAL A 120 23.10 -1.31 3.45
N ASP A 121 24.22 -1.87 3.03
CA ASP A 121 24.80 -3.06 3.67
C ASP A 121 25.26 -2.73 5.08
N THR A 122 25.90 -1.58 5.29
CA THR A 122 26.36 -1.13 6.60
C THR A 122 25.21 -0.94 7.61
N SER A 123 24.02 -0.52 7.16
CA SER A 123 22.86 -0.34 8.05
C SER A 123 22.22 -1.65 8.52
N GLN A 124 22.57 -2.79 7.90
CA GLN A 124 22.13 -4.14 8.29
C GLN A 124 20.60 -4.27 8.44
N LEU A 125 19.84 -3.50 7.64
CA LEU A 125 18.38 -3.51 7.65
C LEU A 125 17.83 -4.71 6.88
N PRO A 126 17.15 -5.66 7.54
CA PRO A 126 16.63 -6.85 6.88
C PRO A 126 15.68 -6.50 5.73
N GLY A 127 15.83 -7.20 4.60
CA GLY A 127 15.08 -6.92 3.37
C GLY A 127 15.74 -5.87 2.48
N LEU A 128 16.14 -4.71 3.03
CA LEU A 128 16.80 -3.66 2.24
C LEU A 128 18.25 -4.03 1.90
N THR A 129 19.01 -4.55 2.87
CA THR A 129 20.36 -5.12 2.63
C THR A 129 20.29 -6.26 1.60
N GLY A 130 19.31 -7.15 1.74
CA GLY A 130 19.08 -8.21 0.77
C GLY A 130 18.83 -7.65 -0.63
N PHE A 131 17.95 -6.66 -0.77
CA PHE A 131 17.68 -6.00 -2.05
C PHE A 131 18.94 -5.39 -2.66
N ALA A 132 19.70 -4.59 -1.90
CA ALA A 132 20.90 -3.92 -2.39
C ALA A 132 21.97 -4.92 -2.87
N LEU A 133 22.25 -5.96 -2.09
CA LEU A 133 23.22 -6.99 -2.47
C LEU A 133 22.78 -7.78 -3.70
N HIS A 134 21.47 -7.98 -3.92
CA HIS A 134 20.98 -8.65 -5.12
C HIS A 134 21.23 -7.85 -6.41
N LEU A 135 21.39 -6.52 -6.33
CA LEU A 135 21.70 -5.69 -7.50
C LEU A 135 23.06 -6.03 -8.12
N HIS A 136 24.00 -6.58 -7.34
CA HIS A 136 25.30 -7.01 -7.86
C HIS A 136 25.22 -8.11 -8.91
N ARG A 137 24.13 -8.91 -8.95
CA ARG A 137 23.99 -10.00 -9.93
C ARG A 137 23.93 -9.51 -11.37
N ASP A 138 23.32 -8.36 -11.57
CA ASP A 138 23.13 -7.73 -12.87
C ASP A 138 23.68 -6.29 -12.85
N PHE A 139 24.80 -6.08 -12.16
CA PHE A 139 25.31 -4.75 -11.81
C PHE A 139 25.45 -3.82 -13.02
N ASP A 140 26.09 -4.29 -14.10
CA ASP A 140 26.27 -3.49 -15.32
C ASP A 140 24.94 -3.07 -15.94
N ALA A 141 23.95 -3.98 -15.93
CA ALA A 141 22.61 -3.71 -16.48
C ALA A 141 21.83 -2.73 -15.59
N VAL A 142 21.93 -2.87 -14.27
CA VAL A 142 21.30 -1.95 -13.30
C VAL A 142 21.94 -0.56 -13.41
N THR A 143 23.26 -0.46 -13.42
CA THR A 143 23.97 0.81 -13.63
C THR A 143 23.59 1.45 -14.95
N ALA A 144 23.56 0.70 -16.05
CA ALA A 144 23.11 1.21 -17.34
C ALA A 144 21.65 1.73 -17.29
N GLY A 145 20.75 0.99 -16.64
CA GLY A 145 19.35 1.40 -16.45
C GLY A 145 19.19 2.64 -15.57
N LEU A 146 20.15 2.89 -14.67
CA LEU A 146 20.22 4.07 -13.80
C LEU A 146 21.09 5.19 -14.37
N THR A 147 21.60 5.10 -15.60
CA THR A 147 22.46 6.14 -16.20
C THR A 147 21.99 6.56 -17.57
N LEU A 148 21.55 5.61 -18.40
CA LEU A 148 21.17 5.87 -19.77
C LEU A 148 19.77 6.47 -19.88
N GLU A 149 19.52 7.20 -20.97
CA GLU A 149 18.19 7.73 -21.25
C GLU A 149 17.21 6.69 -21.78
N TRP A 150 17.74 5.56 -22.21
CA TRP A 150 17.00 4.48 -22.84
C TRP A 150 16.28 3.65 -21.79
N SER A 151 14.98 3.46 -21.98
CA SER A 151 14.18 2.57 -21.14
C SER A 151 13.56 1.46 -21.98
N SER A 152 13.34 0.31 -21.36
CA SER A 152 12.59 -0.80 -21.96
C SER A 152 11.09 -0.56 -21.99
N GLY A 153 10.60 0.61 -21.56
CA GLY A 153 9.17 0.89 -21.35
C GLY A 153 8.31 0.73 -22.61
N ALA A 154 8.79 1.17 -23.77
CA ALA A 154 8.07 0.97 -25.04
C ALA A 154 7.96 -0.51 -25.41
N THR A 155 9.06 -1.26 -25.26
CA THR A 155 9.13 -2.70 -25.50
C THR A 155 8.24 -3.47 -24.53
N GLU A 156 8.29 -3.15 -23.24
CA GLU A 156 7.44 -3.73 -22.21
C GLU A 156 5.96 -3.43 -22.44
N GLY A 157 5.63 -2.21 -22.87
CA GLY A 157 4.29 -1.81 -23.28
C GLY A 157 3.76 -2.67 -24.43
N ALA A 158 4.58 -2.88 -25.46
CA ALA A 158 4.25 -3.76 -26.58
C ALA A 158 4.05 -5.22 -26.11
N VAL A 159 4.97 -5.74 -25.29
CA VAL A 159 4.86 -7.09 -24.71
C VAL A 159 3.60 -7.24 -23.87
N ASN A 160 3.23 -6.23 -23.07
CA ASN A 160 2.03 -6.24 -22.25
C ASN A 160 0.75 -6.22 -23.10
N ARG A 161 0.73 -5.43 -24.18
CA ARG A 161 -0.38 -5.44 -25.17
C ARG A 161 -0.53 -6.84 -25.79
N ILE A 162 0.58 -7.46 -26.21
CA ILE A 162 0.57 -8.82 -26.78
C ILE A 162 0.05 -9.83 -25.75
N LYS A 163 0.56 -9.78 -24.50
CA LYS A 163 0.09 -10.63 -23.40
C LYS A 163 -1.41 -10.45 -23.14
N LYS A 164 -1.93 -9.22 -23.21
CA LYS A 164 -3.36 -8.93 -23.07
C LYS A 164 -4.19 -9.58 -24.18
N ILE A 165 -3.80 -9.42 -25.45
CA ILE A 165 -4.48 -10.05 -26.59
C ILE A 165 -4.44 -11.57 -26.47
N LYS A 166 -3.29 -12.14 -26.12
CA LYS A 166 -3.14 -13.58 -25.91
C LYS A 166 -4.04 -14.09 -24.78
N ARG A 167 -4.19 -13.35 -23.67
CA ARG A 167 -5.11 -13.67 -22.56
C ARG A 167 -6.58 -13.58 -22.98
N GLN A 168 -6.96 -12.57 -23.78
CA GLN A 168 -8.31 -12.46 -24.35
C GLN A 168 -8.65 -13.67 -25.24
N LEU A 169 -7.64 -14.24 -25.90
CA LEU A 169 -7.76 -15.43 -26.75
C LEU A 169 -7.44 -16.73 -26.00
N TYR A 170 -7.56 -16.73 -24.67
CA TYR A 170 -7.36 -17.90 -23.80
C TYR A 170 -6.02 -18.63 -23.99
N GLY A 171 -4.98 -17.91 -24.40
CA GLY A 171 -3.65 -18.46 -24.63
C GLY A 171 -3.48 -19.20 -25.97
N ARG A 172 -4.55 -19.37 -26.76
CA ARG A 172 -4.58 -20.22 -27.96
C ARG A 172 -4.16 -19.51 -29.25
N ALA A 173 -3.86 -18.22 -29.17
CA ALA A 173 -3.43 -17.46 -30.34
C ALA A 173 -1.96 -17.76 -30.70
N GLY A 174 -1.77 -18.39 -31.86
CA GLY A 174 -0.47 -18.51 -32.53
C GLY A 174 -0.02 -17.20 -33.17
N PHE A 175 1.17 -17.19 -33.76
CA PHE A 175 1.80 -15.98 -34.30
C PHE A 175 0.93 -15.26 -35.34
N ASP A 176 0.38 -15.99 -36.31
CA ASP A 176 -0.44 -15.38 -37.39
C ASP A 176 -1.70 -14.70 -36.87
N LEU A 177 -2.35 -15.30 -35.87
CA LEU A 177 -3.55 -14.74 -35.25
C LEU A 177 -3.21 -13.51 -34.41
N LEU A 178 -2.11 -13.56 -33.65
CA LEU A 178 -1.61 -12.40 -32.91
C LEU A 178 -1.23 -11.25 -33.85
N ARG A 179 -0.53 -11.53 -34.95
CA ARG A 179 -0.14 -10.54 -35.96
C ARG A 179 -1.37 -9.85 -36.55
N LYS A 180 -2.39 -10.61 -36.96
CA LYS A 180 -3.65 -10.05 -37.47
C LYS A 180 -4.34 -9.16 -36.43
N MET A 181 -4.45 -9.63 -35.19
CA MET A 181 -5.11 -8.87 -34.11
C MET A 181 -4.37 -7.59 -33.73
N ILE A 182 -3.03 -7.55 -33.85
CA ILE A 182 -2.23 -6.36 -33.55
C ILE A 182 -2.31 -5.34 -34.68
N LEU A 183 -2.29 -5.78 -35.94
CA LEU A 183 -2.31 -4.90 -37.12
C LEU A 183 -3.72 -4.34 -37.44
N LEU A 184 -4.78 -4.95 -36.93
CA LEU A 184 -6.18 -4.54 -37.15
C LEU A 184 -6.77 -3.68 -36.02
N GLN A 185 -5.98 -3.30 -35.01
CA GLN A 185 -6.39 -2.49 -33.86
C GLN A 185 -6.03 -1.01 -33.99
#